data_AF-A0A9W8G3W9-F1
#
_entry.id   AF-A0A9W8G3W9-F1
#
_cell.length_a   1.000
_cell.length_b   1.000
_cell.length_c   1.000
_cell.angle_alpha   90.00
_cell.angle_beta   90.00
_cell.angle_gamma   90.00
#
_symmetry.space_group_name_H-M   'P 1'
#
loop_
_entity.id
_entity.type
_entity.pdbx_description
1 polymer ?
#
loop_
_entity_poly.entity_id
_entity_poly.type
_entity_poly.pdbx_seq_one_letter_code
_entity_poly.pdbx_strand_id
1 'polypeptide(L)'
;MSTQESIEKYRAQIQDKVAIVTGAASGLGKQLSKQLANLGAKVLLVDMSENVENVSNEINAKYDQHISTWIVCNLINPPSIQIYFDRAISTFGHVDIVVNNAGIANSRSLFSQPDSQELDEILAINLRAPMEATRIAVRYFKAMGRPGVILNTASIGGLMPISLMESYGTTKAALIFFTTTCKGLAPLVRVNAVAPYFADTPLVENNRLVNSFPLVKQIGLMKPDKVVRVMLKAICDETLAGDTLMVAMGTHAQRVDFYQGLTLQVTSFIAGGTVNKYAVAASSFFMNTLNSIIGYLRRPLPHSKEY
;
A
#
# COMPACT_ATOMS: atom_id res chain seq x y z
N MET A 1 0.36 -5.73 22.64
CA MET A 1 -0.49 -4.58 23.00
C MET A 1 -1.93 -5.01 22.84
N SER A 2 -2.77 -4.69 23.82
CA SER A 2 -4.20 -4.88 23.69
C SER A 2 -4.76 -4.00 22.56
N THR A 3 -5.93 -4.35 22.01
CA THR A 3 -6.59 -3.58 20.95
C THR A 3 -6.87 -2.14 21.39
N GLN A 4 -7.11 -1.94 22.68
CA GLN A 4 -7.45 -0.65 23.29
C GLN A 4 -6.22 0.24 23.49
N GLU A 5 -5.11 -0.30 24.00
CA GLU A 5 -3.82 0.42 24.09
C GLU A 5 -3.32 0.89 22.73
N SER A 6 -3.57 0.12 21.67
CA SER A 6 -3.17 0.47 20.30
C SER A 6 -3.99 1.65 19.76
N ILE A 7 -5.28 1.74 20.12
CA ILE A 7 -6.18 2.82 19.67
C ILE A 7 -5.85 4.13 20.38
N GLU A 8 -5.59 4.10 21.70
CA GLU A 8 -5.19 5.30 22.46
C GLU A 8 -3.86 5.86 21.95
N LYS A 9 -2.88 4.97 21.68
CA LYS A 9 -1.61 5.37 21.07
C LYS A 9 -1.82 6.06 19.72
N TYR A 10 -2.63 5.48 18.84
CA TYR A 10 -2.91 6.10 17.54
C TYR A 10 -3.67 7.42 17.68
N ARG A 11 -4.63 7.51 18.61
CA ARG A 11 -5.32 8.77 18.89
C ARG A 11 -4.35 9.87 19.29
N ALA A 12 -3.42 9.60 20.21
CA ALA A 12 -2.42 10.60 20.62
C ALA A 12 -1.55 11.12 19.47
N GLN A 13 -1.29 10.31 18.44
CA GLN A 13 -0.49 10.71 17.27
C GLN A 13 -1.31 11.37 16.14
N ILE A 14 -2.60 11.08 16.07
CA ILE A 14 -3.51 11.51 14.98
C ILE A 14 -4.39 12.69 15.38
N GLN A 15 -4.64 12.90 16.67
CA GLN A 15 -5.43 14.01 17.19
C GLN A 15 -4.88 15.34 16.63
N ASP A 16 -5.80 16.18 16.13
CA ASP A 16 -5.55 17.50 15.56
C ASP A 16 -4.68 17.52 14.28
N LYS A 17 -4.31 16.36 13.74
CA LYS A 17 -3.62 16.26 12.45
C LYS A 17 -4.54 16.56 11.28
N VAL A 18 -3.98 17.06 10.20
CA VAL A 18 -4.70 17.24 8.93
C VAL A 18 -4.28 16.17 7.93
N ALA A 19 -5.25 15.39 7.45
CA ALA A 19 -5.06 14.32 6.49
C ALA A 19 -5.71 14.62 5.14
N ILE A 20 -5.01 14.34 4.05
CA ILE A 20 -5.57 14.27 2.69
C ILE A 20 -5.69 12.80 2.32
N VAL A 21 -6.86 12.36 1.86
CA VAL A 21 -7.09 10.97 1.43
C VAL A 21 -7.70 10.96 0.02
N THR A 22 -7.00 10.32 -0.93
CA THR A 22 -7.52 10.13 -2.29
C THR A 22 -8.30 8.81 -2.44
N GLY A 23 -9.28 8.76 -3.35
CA GLY A 23 -10.17 7.60 -3.48
C GLY A 23 -11.08 7.45 -2.26
N ALA A 24 -11.51 8.59 -1.69
CA ALA A 24 -12.20 8.65 -0.40
C ALA A 24 -13.72 8.48 -0.48
N ALA A 25 -14.31 8.38 -1.68
CA ALA A 25 -15.76 8.17 -1.83
C ALA A 25 -16.18 6.72 -1.53
N SER A 26 -15.25 5.76 -1.59
CA SER A 26 -15.57 4.34 -1.39
C SER A 26 -14.40 3.52 -0.81
N GLY A 27 -14.65 2.23 -0.56
CA GLY A 27 -13.64 1.24 -0.19
C GLY A 27 -12.76 1.62 0.99
N LEU A 28 -11.45 1.36 0.86
CA LEU A 28 -10.44 1.61 1.89
C LEU A 28 -10.30 3.11 2.21
N GLY A 29 -10.38 3.98 1.20
CA GLY A 29 -10.27 5.42 1.39
C GLY A 29 -11.39 5.97 2.26
N LYS A 30 -12.65 5.63 1.94
CA LYS A 30 -13.82 5.99 2.77
C LYS A 30 -13.65 5.53 4.22
N GLN A 31 -13.24 4.29 4.41
CA GLN A 31 -13.09 3.74 5.76
C GLN A 31 -11.93 4.36 6.53
N LEU A 32 -10.78 4.58 5.90
CA LEU A 32 -9.64 5.23 6.52
C LEU A 32 -9.98 6.67 6.90
N SER A 33 -10.64 7.44 6.02
CA SER A 33 -11.09 8.80 6.31
C SER A 33 -11.97 8.85 7.56
N LYS A 34 -12.93 7.92 7.68
CA LYS A 34 -13.76 7.78 8.88
C LYS A 34 -12.95 7.43 10.13
N GLN A 35 -11.95 6.54 10.01
CA GLN A 35 -11.12 6.15 11.15
C GLN A 35 -10.18 7.27 11.60
N LEU A 36 -9.57 8.00 10.67
CA LEU A 36 -8.75 9.19 10.98
C LEU A 36 -9.59 10.25 11.71
N ALA A 37 -10.80 10.52 11.22
CA ALA A 37 -11.75 11.42 11.88
C ALA A 37 -12.12 10.93 13.30
N ASN A 38 -12.39 9.63 13.48
CA ASN A 38 -12.64 9.03 14.80
C ASN A 38 -11.45 9.11 15.78
N LEU A 39 -10.24 9.28 15.26
CA LEU A 39 -9.02 9.50 16.03
C LEU A 39 -8.70 10.99 16.24
N GLY A 40 -9.56 11.90 15.78
CA GLY A 40 -9.45 13.34 16.01
C GLY A 40 -8.73 14.11 14.91
N ALA A 41 -8.43 13.50 13.75
CA ALA A 41 -7.87 14.22 12.62
C ALA A 41 -8.94 15.01 11.86
N LYS A 42 -8.53 16.13 11.28
CA LYS A 42 -9.28 16.81 10.22
C LYS A 42 -8.95 16.15 8.88
N VAL A 43 -9.94 15.94 8.02
CA VAL A 43 -9.75 15.15 6.79
C VAL A 43 -10.28 15.88 5.55
N LEU A 44 -9.42 16.05 4.54
CA LEU A 44 -9.83 16.37 3.18
C LEU A 44 -10.04 15.07 2.39
N LEU A 45 -11.26 14.85 1.92
CA LEU A 45 -11.63 13.72 1.07
C LEU A 45 -11.52 14.12 -0.40
N VAL A 46 -10.70 13.39 -1.16
CA VAL A 46 -10.48 13.62 -2.59
C VAL A 46 -10.96 12.41 -3.37
N ASP A 47 -11.83 12.61 -4.35
CA ASP A 47 -12.29 11.54 -5.24
C ASP A 47 -12.78 12.11 -6.58
N MET A 48 -12.90 11.28 -7.61
CA MET A 48 -13.55 11.69 -8.87
C MET A 48 -15.08 11.63 -8.77
N SER A 49 -15.62 10.83 -7.84
CA SER A 49 -17.05 10.71 -7.62
C SER A 49 -17.57 11.84 -6.75
N GLU A 50 -18.66 12.49 -7.17
CA GLU A 50 -19.39 13.49 -6.37
C GLU A 50 -19.90 12.92 -5.04
N ASN A 51 -20.06 11.60 -4.93
CA ASN A 51 -20.44 10.92 -3.69
C ASN A 51 -19.43 11.13 -2.54
N VAL A 52 -18.24 11.66 -2.82
CA VAL A 52 -17.28 12.08 -1.78
C VAL A 52 -17.87 13.12 -0.82
N GLU A 53 -18.79 13.96 -1.30
CA GLU A 53 -19.54 14.91 -0.47
C GLU A 53 -20.35 14.18 0.61
N ASN A 54 -21.11 13.16 0.23
CA ASN A 54 -21.91 12.36 1.16
C ASN A 54 -21.03 11.73 2.24
N VAL A 55 -19.83 11.24 1.89
CA VAL A 55 -18.90 10.68 2.87
C VAL A 55 -18.42 11.76 3.86
N SER A 56 -18.14 12.96 3.39
CA SER A 56 -17.79 14.09 4.27
C SER A 56 -18.96 14.48 5.17
N ASN A 57 -20.19 14.49 4.66
CA ASN A 57 -21.38 14.78 5.45
C ASN A 57 -21.62 13.71 6.53
N GLU A 58 -21.44 12.42 6.19
CA GLU A 58 -21.50 11.32 7.15
C GLU A 58 -20.44 11.43 8.27
N ILE A 59 -19.26 11.97 7.97
CA ILE A 59 -18.21 12.21 8.97
C ILE A 59 -18.63 13.37 9.86
N ASN A 60 -18.95 14.53 9.29
CA ASN A 60 -19.28 15.75 10.02
C ASN A 60 -20.53 15.59 10.91
N ALA A 61 -21.52 14.78 10.51
CA ALA A 61 -22.73 14.54 11.30
C ALA A 61 -22.48 13.92 12.70
N LYS A 62 -21.26 13.44 12.97
CA LYS A 62 -20.87 12.85 14.26
C LYS A 62 -20.16 13.82 15.21
N TYR A 63 -19.89 15.05 14.78
CA TYR A 63 -19.08 16.00 15.51
C TYR A 63 -19.71 17.39 15.48
N ASP A 64 -19.53 18.14 16.57
CA ASP A 64 -20.04 19.53 16.67
C ASP A 64 -19.27 20.52 15.78
N GLN A 65 -18.12 20.09 15.24
CA GLN A 65 -17.26 20.88 14.38
C GLN A 65 -17.13 20.23 13.00
N HIS A 66 -16.99 21.05 11.96
CA HIS A 66 -16.62 20.58 10.63
C HIS A 66 -15.18 20.09 10.61
N ILE A 67 -15.00 18.80 10.87
CA ILE A 67 -13.71 18.13 10.86
C ILE A 67 -13.36 17.51 9.50
N SER A 68 -14.28 17.49 8.54
CA SER A 68 -13.98 17.08 7.17
C SER A 68 -14.50 18.03 6.11
N THR A 69 -13.77 18.08 4.99
CA THR A 69 -14.19 18.73 3.76
C THR A 69 -13.87 17.81 2.57
N TRP A 70 -14.31 18.18 1.39
CA TRP A 70 -14.17 17.35 0.20
C TRP A 70 -13.82 18.17 -1.05
N ILE A 71 -13.33 17.46 -2.07
CA ILE A 71 -13.11 18.02 -3.41
C ILE A 71 -13.25 16.91 -4.46
N VAL A 72 -13.98 17.22 -5.54
CA VAL A 72 -14.05 16.35 -6.72
C VAL A 72 -12.82 16.63 -7.59
N CYS A 73 -12.03 15.59 -7.86
CA CYS A 73 -10.78 15.70 -8.60
C CYS A 73 -10.51 14.44 -9.43
N ASN A 74 -10.33 14.60 -10.74
CA ASN A 74 -9.87 13.54 -11.63
C ASN A 74 -8.33 13.49 -11.66
N LEU A 75 -7.76 12.33 -11.34
CA LEU A 75 -6.31 12.13 -11.28
C LEU A 75 -5.65 11.74 -12.62
N ILE A 76 -6.42 11.52 -13.70
CA ILE A 76 -5.89 11.22 -15.04
C ILE A 76 -5.23 12.47 -15.65
N ASN A 77 -5.96 13.58 -15.61
CA ASN A 77 -5.56 14.89 -16.13
C ASN A 77 -5.77 15.96 -15.05
N PRO A 78 -5.06 15.91 -13.91
CA PRO A 78 -5.32 16.81 -12.81
C PRO A 78 -4.97 18.24 -13.24
N PRO A 79 -5.90 19.21 -13.21
CA PRO A 79 -5.59 20.61 -13.51
C PRO A 79 -4.47 21.15 -12.61
N SER A 80 -4.31 20.59 -11.41
CA SER A 80 -3.05 20.42 -10.71
C SER A 80 -3.35 19.61 -9.45
N ILE A 81 -2.57 18.57 -9.14
CA ILE A 81 -2.63 17.89 -7.84
C ILE A 81 -2.50 18.88 -6.67
N GLN A 82 -1.84 20.02 -6.91
CA GLN A 82 -1.74 21.15 -5.99
C GLN A 82 -3.10 21.63 -5.46
N ILE A 83 -4.18 21.54 -6.25
CA ILE A 83 -5.47 22.11 -5.89
C ILE A 83 -6.04 21.56 -4.58
N TYR A 84 -5.85 20.26 -4.33
CA TYR A 84 -6.34 19.67 -3.09
C TYR A 84 -5.40 19.92 -1.91
N PHE A 85 -4.10 20.16 -2.14
CA PHE A 85 -3.21 20.66 -1.09
C PHE A 85 -3.63 22.07 -0.68
N ASP A 86 -3.86 22.96 -1.66
CA ASP A 86 -4.31 24.33 -1.41
C ASP A 86 -5.67 24.34 -0.69
N ARG A 87 -6.58 23.43 -1.06
CA ARG A 87 -7.86 23.24 -0.36
C ARG A 87 -7.67 22.82 1.09
N ALA A 88 -6.81 21.85 1.38
CA ALA A 88 -6.53 21.42 2.74
C ALA A 88 -5.89 22.54 3.57
N ILE A 89 -4.89 23.24 3.02
CA ILE A 89 -4.17 24.32 3.69
C ILE A 89 -5.09 25.52 3.95
N SER A 90 -5.91 25.92 2.98
CA SER A 90 -6.86 27.03 3.16
C SER A 90 -7.96 26.71 4.18
N THR A 91 -8.40 25.44 4.25
CA THR A 91 -9.49 25.04 5.16
C THR A 91 -8.99 24.75 6.58
N PHE A 92 -7.82 24.10 6.71
CA PHE A 92 -7.34 23.57 7.99
C PHE A 92 -5.99 24.15 8.44
N GLY A 93 -5.40 25.05 7.66
CA GLY A 93 -4.16 25.77 7.95
C GLY A 93 -2.88 25.00 7.63
N HIS A 94 -2.93 23.67 7.55
CA HIS A 94 -1.76 22.83 7.28
C HIS A 94 -2.13 21.44 6.78
N VAL A 95 -1.13 20.62 6.48
CA VAL A 95 -1.22 19.19 6.17
C VAL A 95 -0.17 18.46 7.00
N ASP A 96 -0.48 17.28 7.53
CA ASP A 96 0.50 16.40 8.19
C ASP A 96 0.54 15.00 7.56
N ILE A 97 -0.59 14.53 7.01
CA ILE A 97 -0.76 13.17 6.49
C ILE A 97 -1.27 13.24 5.04
N VAL A 98 -0.63 12.51 4.12
CA VAL A 98 -1.13 12.34 2.75
C VAL A 98 -1.28 10.86 2.45
N VAL A 99 -2.48 10.44 2.07
CA VAL A 99 -2.78 9.06 1.71
C VAL A 99 -3.15 8.97 0.23
N ASN A 100 -2.20 8.47 -0.55
CA ASN A 100 -2.38 8.13 -1.96
C ASN A 100 -3.08 6.77 -2.05
N ASN A 101 -4.41 6.76 -1.92
CA ASN A 101 -5.22 5.54 -1.92
C ASN A 101 -5.99 5.31 -3.23
N ALA A 102 -6.31 6.37 -4.00
CA ALA A 102 -6.96 6.22 -5.29
C ALA A 102 -6.24 5.21 -6.18
N GLY A 103 -7.03 4.37 -6.86
CA GLY A 103 -6.50 3.40 -7.80
C GLY A 103 -7.61 2.77 -8.64
N ILE A 104 -7.23 2.34 -9.83
CA ILE A 104 -8.06 1.55 -10.74
C ILE A 104 -7.37 0.23 -11.08
N ALA A 105 -8.13 -0.77 -11.51
CA ALA A 105 -7.61 -2.05 -11.96
C ALA A 105 -8.05 -2.32 -13.40
N ASN A 106 -7.23 -3.08 -14.13
CA ASN A 106 -7.53 -3.44 -15.51
C ASN A 106 -8.80 -4.30 -15.58
N SER A 107 -9.59 -4.10 -16.63
CA SER A 107 -10.76 -4.93 -16.97
C SER A 107 -10.39 -6.14 -17.85
N ARG A 108 -9.22 -6.09 -18.50
CA ARG A 108 -8.68 -7.08 -19.46
C ARG A 108 -7.14 -7.05 -19.47
N SER A 109 -6.53 -8.09 -20.03
CA SER A 109 -5.07 -8.13 -20.23
C SER A 109 -4.61 -7.00 -21.16
N LEU A 110 -3.43 -6.44 -20.86
CA LEU A 110 -2.80 -5.40 -21.69
C LEU A 110 -2.66 -5.85 -23.16
N PHE A 111 -2.30 -7.11 -23.38
CA PHE A 111 -2.08 -7.66 -24.73
C PHE A 111 -3.36 -7.91 -25.52
N SER A 112 -4.53 -7.71 -24.89
CA SER A 112 -5.85 -7.82 -25.51
C SER A 112 -6.56 -6.47 -25.61
N GLN A 113 -5.90 -5.37 -25.26
CA GLN A 113 -6.46 -4.02 -25.37
C GLN A 113 -6.38 -3.54 -26.84
N PRO A 114 -7.45 -2.92 -27.36
CA PRO A 114 -7.45 -2.39 -28.71
C PRO A 114 -6.66 -1.08 -28.85
N ASP A 115 -6.50 -0.31 -27.76
CA ASP A 115 -5.82 0.98 -27.72
C ASP A 115 -5.06 1.19 -26.39
N SER A 116 -4.27 2.27 -26.30
CA SER A 116 -3.44 2.59 -25.13
C SER A 116 -4.16 3.38 -24.04
N GLN A 117 -5.44 3.73 -24.19
CA GLN A 117 -6.11 4.65 -23.26
C GLN A 117 -6.22 4.04 -21.85
N GLU A 118 -6.63 2.77 -21.74
CA GLU A 118 -6.72 2.07 -20.45
C GLU A 118 -5.33 1.97 -19.77
N LEU A 119 -4.26 1.83 -20.56
CA LEU A 119 -2.87 1.85 -20.09
C LEU A 119 -2.47 3.25 -19.56
N ASP A 120 -2.79 4.30 -20.30
CA ASP A 120 -2.47 5.67 -19.91
C ASP A 120 -3.21 6.09 -18.63
N GLU A 121 -4.50 5.73 -18.53
CA GLU A 121 -5.33 6.00 -17.35
C GLU A 121 -4.78 5.29 -16.10
N ILE A 122 -4.43 4.00 -16.21
CA ILE A 122 -3.91 3.26 -15.05
C ILE A 122 -2.54 3.76 -14.62
N LEU A 123 -1.66 4.12 -15.56
CA LEU A 123 -0.37 4.75 -15.26
C LEU A 123 -0.57 6.12 -14.59
N ALA A 124 -1.52 6.91 -15.06
CA ALA A 124 -1.82 8.23 -14.51
C ALA A 124 -2.31 8.12 -13.06
N ILE A 125 -3.33 7.29 -12.81
CA ILE A 125 -3.97 7.19 -11.49
C ILE A 125 -3.11 6.41 -10.50
N ASN A 126 -2.59 5.23 -10.87
CA ASN A 126 -1.95 4.34 -9.90
C ASN A 126 -0.49 4.69 -9.61
N LEU A 127 0.18 5.47 -10.47
CA LEU A 127 1.61 5.75 -10.36
C LEU A 127 1.93 7.25 -10.43
N ARG A 128 1.60 7.91 -11.55
CA ARG A 128 1.98 9.31 -11.76
C ARG A 128 1.38 10.23 -10.68
N ALA A 129 0.09 10.07 -10.38
CA ALA A 129 -0.59 10.89 -9.38
C ALA A 129 -0.01 10.72 -7.96
N PRO A 130 0.21 9.49 -7.43
CA PRO A 130 0.91 9.29 -6.16
C PRO A 130 2.32 9.88 -6.12
N MET A 131 3.10 9.74 -7.20
CA MET A 131 4.45 10.31 -7.27
C MET A 131 4.42 11.84 -7.20
N GLU A 132 3.51 12.46 -7.94
CA GLU A 132 3.35 13.91 -7.99
C GLU A 132 2.81 14.47 -6.66
N ALA A 133 1.83 13.81 -6.06
CA ALA A 133 1.34 14.14 -4.71
C ALA A 133 2.46 14.04 -3.66
N THR A 134 3.29 12.99 -3.76
CA THR A 134 4.46 12.82 -2.89
C THR A 134 5.46 13.96 -3.08
N ARG A 135 5.74 14.34 -4.33
CA ARG A 135 6.64 15.47 -4.66
C ARG A 135 6.15 16.79 -4.04
N ILE A 136 4.86 17.08 -4.15
CA ILE A 136 4.24 18.29 -3.59
C ILE A 136 4.27 18.27 -2.06
N ALA A 137 3.85 17.16 -1.45
CA ALA A 137 3.88 16.99 0.01
C ALA A 137 5.28 17.15 0.60
N VAL A 138 6.30 16.54 -0.01
CA VAL A 138 7.70 16.65 0.44
C VAL A 138 8.21 18.08 0.35
N ARG A 139 7.90 18.80 -0.73
CA ARG A 139 8.27 20.22 -0.87
C ARG A 139 7.58 21.07 0.20
N TYR A 140 6.30 20.82 0.44
CA TYR A 140 5.52 21.51 1.47
C TYR A 140 6.10 21.28 2.87
N PHE A 141 6.33 20.03 3.27
CA PHE A 141 6.90 19.70 4.58
C PHE A 141 8.29 20.30 4.79
N LYS A 142 9.15 20.26 3.76
CA LYS A 142 10.47 20.92 3.78
C LYS A 142 10.37 22.42 3.94
N ALA A 143 9.49 23.08 3.18
CA ALA A 143 9.31 24.53 3.25
C ALA A 143 8.78 24.97 4.63
N MET A 144 7.90 24.18 5.24
CA MET A 144 7.34 24.47 6.57
C MET A 144 8.29 24.09 7.72
N GLY A 145 9.36 23.32 7.46
CA GLY A 145 10.21 22.75 8.51
C GLY A 145 9.45 21.81 9.46
N ARG A 146 8.32 21.23 9.01
CA ARG A 146 7.44 20.39 9.84
C ARG A 146 7.47 18.94 9.35
N PRO A 147 7.46 17.96 10.27
CA PRO A 147 7.44 16.56 9.88
C PRO A 147 6.09 16.19 9.25
N GLY A 148 6.13 15.23 8.33
CA GLY A 148 4.94 14.72 7.66
C GLY A 148 5.05 13.25 7.28
N VAL A 149 3.92 12.62 7.01
CA VAL A 149 3.85 11.21 6.60
C VAL A 149 3.00 11.02 5.36
N ILE A 150 3.50 10.19 4.45
CA ILE A 150 2.87 9.87 3.18
C ILE A 150 2.67 8.36 3.13
N LEU A 151 1.44 7.92 2.86
CA LEU A 151 1.08 6.52 2.70
C LEU A 151 0.60 6.25 1.28
N ASN A 152 1.30 5.33 0.60
CA ASN A 152 0.92 4.82 -0.70
C ASN A 152 0.14 3.50 -0.58
N THR A 153 -0.99 3.38 -1.27
CA THR A 153 -1.74 2.12 -1.33
C THR A 153 -1.29 1.32 -2.55
N ALA A 154 -0.34 0.41 -2.33
CA ALA A 154 0.12 -0.53 -3.32
C ALA A 154 -0.83 -1.74 -3.42
N SER A 155 -0.31 -2.93 -3.73
CA SER A 155 -1.09 -4.17 -3.83
C SER A 155 -0.16 -5.36 -3.73
N ILE A 156 -0.70 -6.52 -3.33
CA ILE A 156 -0.01 -7.80 -3.50
C ILE A 156 0.36 -8.06 -4.97
N GLY A 157 -0.40 -7.53 -5.93
CA GLY A 157 -0.07 -7.61 -7.36
C GLY A 157 1.21 -6.87 -7.76
N GLY A 158 1.76 -6.02 -6.88
CA GLY A 158 3.09 -5.42 -7.05
C GLY A 158 4.23 -6.24 -6.46
N LEU A 159 3.92 -7.29 -5.69
CA LEU A 159 4.89 -8.18 -5.02
C LEU A 159 4.94 -9.56 -5.65
N MET A 160 3.84 -10.00 -6.26
CA MET A 160 3.76 -11.26 -6.99
C MET A 160 3.04 -11.06 -8.32
N PRO A 161 3.47 -11.76 -9.37
CA PRO A 161 2.80 -11.71 -10.66
C PRO A 161 1.38 -12.28 -10.55
N ILE A 162 0.41 -11.54 -11.08
CA ILE A 162 -0.98 -11.99 -11.22
C ILE A 162 -1.31 -11.91 -12.71
N SER A 163 -1.64 -13.05 -13.31
CA SER A 163 -1.99 -13.13 -14.73
C SER A 163 -3.13 -12.16 -15.08
N LEU A 164 -3.09 -11.59 -16.28
CA LEU A 164 -4.09 -10.64 -16.81
C LEU A 164 -4.14 -9.28 -16.10
N MET A 165 -3.18 -8.99 -15.22
CA MET A 165 -3.06 -7.73 -14.48
C MET A 165 -1.72 -7.03 -14.79
N GLU A 166 -1.26 -7.08 -16.04
CA GLU A 166 0.09 -6.64 -16.42
C GLU A 166 0.33 -5.17 -16.09
N SER A 167 -0.55 -4.28 -16.54
CA SER A 167 -0.45 -2.84 -16.26
C SER A 167 -0.66 -2.55 -14.78
N TYR A 168 -1.69 -3.14 -14.15
CA TYR A 168 -1.98 -2.95 -12.72
C TYR A 168 -0.81 -3.38 -11.84
N GLY A 169 -0.33 -4.61 -12.00
CA GLY A 169 0.81 -5.16 -11.27
C GLY A 169 2.07 -4.32 -11.47
N THR A 170 2.34 -3.91 -12.72
CA THR A 170 3.47 -3.01 -13.04
C THR A 170 3.36 -1.69 -12.27
N THR A 171 2.20 -1.02 -12.28
CA THR A 171 2.02 0.25 -11.55
C THR A 171 2.22 0.08 -10.05
N LYS A 172 1.73 -1.02 -9.46
CA LYS A 172 1.83 -1.28 -8.02
C LYS A 172 3.25 -1.70 -7.60
N ALA A 173 3.98 -2.44 -8.44
CA ALA A 173 5.40 -2.73 -8.23
C ALA A 173 6.24 -1.45 -8.31
N ALA A 174 5.99 -0.60 -9.32
CA ALA A 174 6.67 0.69 -9.46
C ALA A 174 6.42 1.60 -8.25
N LEU A 175 5.18 1.63 -7.73
CA LEU A 175 4.82 2.41 -6.55
C LEU A 175 5.52 1.91 -5.28
N ILE A 176 5.68 0.60 -5.09
CA ILE A 176 6.45 0.00 -3.98
C ILE A 176 7.92 0.43 -4.06
N PHE A 177 8.50 0.35 -5.26
CA PHE A 177 9.89 0.75 -5.47
C PHE A 177 10.08 2.25 -5.23
N PHE A 178 9.18 3.09 -5.76
CA PHE A 178 9.16 4.54 -5.52
C PHE A 178 9.06 4.89 -4.02
N THR A 179 8.21 4.20 -3.27
CA THR A 179 8.17 4.37 -1.80
C THR A 179 9.54 4.08 -1.18
N THR A 180 10.21 3.01 -1.61
CA THR A 180 11.50 2.62 -1.03
C THR A 180 12.61 3.63 -1.33
N THR A 181 12.64 4.21 -2.53
CA THR A 181 13.62 5.27 -2.89
C THR A 181 13.42 6.56 -2.08
N CYS A 182 12.24 6.76 -1.49
CA CYS A 182 11.94 7.91 -0.63
C CYS A 182 12.46 7.77 0.81
N LYS A 183 13.11 6.66 1.18
CA LYS A 183 13.63 6.41 2.55
C LYS A 183 14.52 7.53 3.09
N GLY A 184 15.34 8.14 2.23
CA GLY A 184 16.28 9.22 2.60
C GLY A 184 15.62 10.55 2.99
N LEU A 185 14.29 10.65 2.94
CA LEU A 185 13.55 11.83 3.38
C LEU A 185 13.31 11.86 4.90
N ALA A 186 13.45 10.73 5.57
CA ALA A 186 13.34 10.63 7.02
C ALA A 186 14.54 11.34 7.72
N PRO A 187 14.37 11.85 8.95
CA PRO A 187 13.15 11.77 9.77
C PRO A 187 12.09 12.83 9.42
N LEU A 188 12.41 13.82 8.58
CA LEU A 188 11.50 14.92 8.30
C LEU A 188 10.24 14.44 7.57
N VAL A 189 10.37 13.62 6.52
CA VAL A 189 9.22 13.05 5.82
C VAL A 189 9.35 11.54 5.76
N ARG A 190 8.33 10.83 6.24
CA ARG A 190 8.24 9.37 6.11
C ARG A 190 7.31 9.02 4.95
N VAL A 191 7.78 8.18 4.04
CA VAL A 191 6.97 7.68 2.92
C VAL A 191 6.91 6.16 3.05
N ASN A 192 5.72 5.61 3.22
CA ASN A 192 5.50 4.17 3.40
C ASN A 192 4.43 3.68 2.44
N ALA A 193 4.31 2.36 2.30
CA ALA A 193 3.28 1.72 1.51
C ALA A 193 2.60 0.58 2.27
N VAL A 194 1.35 0.31 1.92
CA VAL A 194 0.68 -0.96 2.24
C VAL A 194 0.45 -1.74 0.95
N ALA A 195 0.61 -3.06 1.00
CA ALA A 195 0.34 -3.97 -0.10
C ALA A 195 -0.74 -4.99 0.32
N PRO A 196 -2.03 -4.64 0.19
CA PRO A 196 -3.10 -5.54 0.58
C PRO A 196 -3.27 -6.72 -0.40
N TYR A 197 -3.66 -7.87 0.15
CA TYR A 197 -4.39 -8.89 -0.61
C TYR A 197 -5.78 -8.39 -1.02
N PHE A 198 -6.52 -9.19 -1.79
CA PHE A 198 -7.88 -8.86 -2.22
C PHE A 198 -8.78 -8.50 -1.04
N ALA A 199 -9.14 -7.23 -0.94
CA ALA A 199 -10.03 -6.69 0.07
C ALA A 199 -11.41 -6.45 -0.51
N ASP A 200 -12.43 -6.69 0.30
CA ASP A 200 -13.84 -6.56 -0.07
C ASP A 200 -14.19 -5.08 -0.31
N THR A 201 -14.00 -4.64 -1.55
CA THR A 201 -14.07 -3.24 -1.96
C THR A 201 -14.67 -3.16 -3.36
N PRO A 202 -15.26 -2.02 -3.75
CA PRO A 202 -15.81 -1.86 -5.09
C PRO A 202 -14.78 -2.10 -6.22
N LEU A 203 -13.49 -1.83 -5.98
CA LEU A 203 -12.43 -2.12 -6.95
C LEU A 203 -12.31 -3.62 -7.25
N VAL A 204 -12.53 -4.48 -6.25
CA VAL A 204 -12.50 -5.93 -6.41
C VAL A 204 -13.84 -6.45 -6.94
N GLU A 205 -14.97 -5.97 -6.40
CA GLU A 205 -16.31 -6.39 -6.83
C GLU A 205 -16.56 -6.10 -8.32
N ASN A 206 -16.14 -4.91 -8.78
CA ASN A 206 -16.33 -4.50 -10.18
C ASN A 206 -15.35 -5.18 -11.15
N ASN A 207 -14.35 -5.91 -10.63
CA ASN A 207 -13.37 -6.59 -11.46
C ASN A 207 -13.70 -8.09 -11.59
N ARG A 208 -14.38 -8.45 -12.69
CA ARG A 208 -14.79 -9.84 -12.98
C ARG A 208 -13.63 -10.83 -13.00
N LEU A 209 -12.41 -10.38 -13.30
CA LEU A 209 -11.21 -11.23 -13.30
C LEU A 209 -10.84 -11.66 -11.88
N VAL A 210 -11.08 -10.81 -10.87
CA VAL A 210 -10.69 -11.11 -9.49
C VAL A 210 -11.48 -12.29 -8.93
N ASN A 211 -12.78 -12.36 -9.21
CA ASN A 211 -13.64 -13.49 -8.83
C ASN A 211 -13.24 -14.82 -9.51
N SER A 212 -12.44 -14.73 -10.57
CA SER A 212 -11.95 -15.89 -11.33
C SER A 212 -10.69 -16.48 -10.72
N PHE A 213 -9.96 -15.73 -9.87
CA PHE A 213 -8.69 -16.20 -9.32
C PHE A 213 -8.88 -17.36 -8.33
N PRO A 214 -8.14 -18.47 -8.49
CA PRO A 214 -8.24 -19.63 -7.60
C PRO A 214 -8.04 -19.27 -6.13
N LEU A 215 -7.13 -18.32 -5.87
CA LEU A 215 -6.85 -17.86 -4.52
C LEU A 215 -8.09 -17.22 -3.88
N VAL A 216 -8.77 -16.30 -4.57
CA VAL A 216 -9.99 -15.64 -4.06
C VAL A 216 -11.09 -16.67 -3.78
N LYS A 217 -11.23 -17.68 -4.64
CA LYS A 217 -12.18 -18.78 -4.42
C LYS A 217 -11.84 -19.66 -3.20
N GLN A 218 -10.56 -19.83 -2.89
CA GLN A 218 -10.09 -20.67 -1.79
C GLN A 218 -10.10 -19.95 -0.44
N ILE A 219 -9.71 -18.67 -0.39
CA ILE A 219 -9.47 -17.95 0.87
C ILE A 219 -10.44 -16.79 1.12
N GLY A 220 -11.29 -16.44 0.16
CA GLY A 220 -12.23 -15.33 0.25
C GLY A 220 -11.59 -13.95 0.18
N LEU A 221 -12.41 -12.91 0.43
CA LEU A 221 -11.98 -11.51 0.45
C LEU A 221 -11.66 -11.05 1.88
N MET A 222 -10.66 -10.17 1.99
CA MET A 222 -10.27 -9.60 3.27
C MET A 222 -11.24 -8.50 3.67
N LYS A 223 -11.63 -8.51 4.95
CA LYS A 223 -12.41 -7.40 5.48
C LYS A 223 -11.58 -6.10 5.44
N PRO A 224 -12.12 -5.01 4.87
CA PRO A 224 -11.44 -3.72 4.75
C PRO A 224 -10.91 -3.14 6.07
N ASP A 225 -11.58 -3.40 7.19
CA ASP A 225 -11.16 -2.93 8.52
C ASP A 225 -9.76 -3.41 8.91
N LYS A 226 -9.40 -4.62 8.47
CA LYS A 226 -8.07 -5.18 8.70
C LYS A 226 -6.99 -4.44 7.92
N VAL A 227 -7.27 -4.07 6.67
CA VAL A 227 -6.34 -3.28 5.85
C VAL A 227 -6.18 -1.89 6.45
N VAL A 228 -7.28 -1.24 6.83
CA VAL A 228 -7.27 0.09 7.46
C VAL A 228 -6.47 0.12 8.75
N ARG A 229 -6.53 -0.94 9.58
CA ARG A 229 -5.66 -1.06 10.77
C ARG A 229 -4.17 -1.05 10.42
N VAL A 230 -3.77 -1.68 9.32
CA VAL A 230 -2.37 -1.67 8.87
C VAL A 230 -1.99 -0.34 8.24
N MET A 231 -2.92 0.32 7.54
CA MET A 231 -2.72 1.70 7.05
C MET A 231 -2.44 2.65 8.22
N LEU A 232 -3.24 2.58 9.29
CA LEU A 232 -3.00 3.35 10.52
C LEU A 232 -1.63 3.03 11.13
N LYS A 233 -1.24 1.75 11.20
CA LYS A 233 0.10 1.37 11.64
C LYS A 233 1.19 2.02 10.77
N ALA A 234 1.06 1.98 9.44
CA ALA A 234 2.04 2.56 8.52
C ALA A 234 2.18 4.09 8.66
N ILE A 235 1.08 4.76 9.04
CA ILE A 235 1.03 6.20 9.34
C ILE A 235 1.71 6.49 10.70
N CYS A 236 1.38 5.71 11.73
CA CYS A 236 1.69 5.98 13.13
C CYS A 236 3.06 5.45 13.61
N ASP A 237 3.57 4.39 12.99
CA ASP A 237 4.84 3.78 13.36
C ASP A 237 6.01 4.63 12.85
N GLU A 238 6.60 5.42 13.75
CA GLU A 238 7.71 6.33 13.47
C GLU A 238 9.00 5.60 13.06
N THR A 239 9.09 4.29 13.30
CA THR A 239 10.24 3.47 12.87
C THR A 239 10.21 3.15 11.38
N LEU A 240 9.06 3.37 10.72
CA LEU A 240 8.88 3.06 9.30
C LEU A 240 9.23 4.24 8.40
N ALA A 241 10.16 4.01 7.47
CA ALA A 241 10.55 4.96 6.44
C ALA A 241 11.02 4.22 5.18
N GLY A 242 10.31 4.43 4.08
CA GLY A 242 10.52 3.70 2.82
C GLY A 242 9.98 2.27 2.86
N ASP A 243 9.12 1.94 3.83
CA ASP A 243 8.70 0.58 4.10
C ASP A 243 7.41 0.21 3.40
N THR A 244 7.31 -1.06 2.98
CA THR A 244 6.08 -1.65 2.47
C THR A 244 5.56 -2.72 3.43
N LEU A 245 4.33 -2.55 3.92
CA LEU A 245 3.65 -3.53 4.77
C LEU A 245 2.68 -4.37 3.94
N MET A 246 2.99 -5.65 3.75
CA MET A 246 2.07 -6.62 3.15
C MET A 246 0.95 -6.96 4.12
N VAL A 247 -0.31 -6.85 3.66
CA VAL A 247 -1.48 -7.24 4.45
C VAL A 247 -2.03 -8.56 3.91
N ALA A 248 -1.72 -9.65 4.59
CA ALA A 248 -2.16 -11.01 4.25
C ALA A 248 -3.37 -11.47 5.09
N MET A 249 -3.98 -12.60 4.73
CA MET A 249 -5.17 -13.15 5.42
C MET A 249 -4.91 -13.57 6.89
N GLY A 250 -3.66 -13.79 7.30
CA GLY A 250 -3.29 -14.04 8.70
C GLY A 250 -3.34 -12.78 9.60
N THR A 251 -3.29 -12.93 10.93
CA THR A 251 -3.48 -11.83 11.90
C THR A 251 -2.41 -10.73 11.87
N HIS A 252 -1.32 -10.90 11.11
CA HIS A 252 -0.16 -10.02 11.15
C HIS A 252 0.20 -9.48 9.75
N ALA A 253 0.49 -8.18 9.67
CA ALA A 253 1.15 -7.58 8.52
C ALA A 253 2.64 -7.92 8.53
N GLN A 254 3.22 -8.13 7.36
CA GLN A 254 4.64 -8.44 7.21
C GLN A 254 5.35 -7.29 6.49
N ARG A 255 6.49 -6.85 7.02
CA ARG A 255 7.38 -5.91 6.30
C ARG A 255 8.00 -6.65 5.12
N VAL A 256 8.02 -6.00 3.96
CA VAL A 256 8.61 -6.57 2.75
C VAL A 256 9.99 -5.99 2.54
N ASP A 257 11.02 -6.82 2.65
CA ASP A 257 12.40 -6.46 2.30
C ASP A 257 12.67 -6.79 0.82
N PHE A 258 12.22 -5.90 -0.08
CA PHE A 258 12.39 -6.07 -1.53
C PHE A 258 13.86 -6.31 -1.92
N TYR A 259 14.79 -5.66 -1.21
CA TYR A 259 16.23 -5.77 -1.48
C TYR A 259 16.89 -7.00 -0.86
N GLN A 260 16.38 -7.64 0.21
CA GLN A 260 17.07 -8.83 0.75
C GLN A 260 17.15 -9.95 -0.31
N GLY A 261 16.07 -10.17 -1.06
CA GLY A 261 16.08 -11.13 -2.16
C GLY A 261 17.01 -10.74 -3.31
N LEU A 262 17.02 -9.46 -3.68
CA LEU A 262 17.86 -8.94 -4.78
C LEU A 262 19.35 -8.91 -4.40
N THR A 263 19.68 -8.50 -3.17
CA THR A 263 21.03 -8.47 -2.62
C THR A 263 21.62 -9.88 -2.56
N LEU A 264 20.85 -10.90 -2.15
CA LEU A 264 21.28 -12.30 -2.20
C LEU A 264 21.60 -12.76 -3.63
N GLN A 265 20.77 -12.39 -4.61
CA GLN A 265 21.03 -12.72 -6.02
C GLN A 265 22.26 -11.99 -6.58
N VAL A 266 22.43 -10.70 -6.30
CA VAL A 266 23.58 -9.90 -6.75
C VAL A 266 24.87 -10.36 -6.09
N THR A 267 24.87 -10.66 -4.78
CA THR A 267 26.06 -11.23 -4.11
C THR A 267 26.40 -12.60 -4.66
N SER A 268 25.42 -13.45 -4.98
CA SER A 268 25.68 -14.75 -5.63
C SER A 268 26.29 -14.59 -7.03
N PHE A 269 25.86 -13.58 -7.79
CA PHE A 269 26.39 -13.26 -9.12
C PHE A 269 27.82 -12.71 -9.06
N ILE A 270 28.10 -11.77 -8.14
CA ILE A 270 29.44 -11.20 -7.94
C ILE A 270 30.42 -12.27 -7.42
N ALA A 271 29.95 -13.23 -6.63
CA ALA A 271 30.75 -14.35 -6.11
C ALA A 271 30.95 -15.51 -7.12
N GLY A 272 30.58 -15.35 -8.40
CA GLY A 272 30.77 -16.37 -9.44
C GLY A 272 29.82 -17.58 -9.33
N GLY A 273 28.77 -17.50 -8.52
CA GLY A 273 27.74 -18.54 -8.41
C GLY A 273 26.76 -18.48 -9.57
N THR A 274 26.37 -19.64 -10.11
CA THR A 274 25.36 -19.74 -11.15
C THR A 274 24.00 -19.27 -10.61
N VAL A 275 23.44 -18.21 -11.20
CA VAL A 275 22.11 -17.69 -10.82
C VAL A 275 21.05 -18.66 -11.33
N ASN A 276 20.51 -19.49 -10.44
CA ASN A 276 19.44 -20.44 -10.76
C ASN A 276 18.09 -19.69 -10.82
N LYS A 277 17.37 -19.82 -11.94
CA LYS A 277 16.20 -19.02 -12.36
C LYS A 277 14.94 -19.07 -11.45
N TYR A 278 15.01 -19.65 -10.26
CA TYR A 278 13.84 -19.89 -9.40
C TYR A 278 14.00 -19.44 -7.94
N ALA A 279 15.01 -18.63 -7.62
CA ALA A 279 15.29 -18.20 -6.24
C ALA A 279 14.29 -17.16 -5.65
N VAL A 280 13.06 -17.04 -6.19
CA VAL A 280 12.05 -16.06 -5.71
C VAL A 280 10.89 -16.73 -4.94
N ALA A 281 10.90 -18.04 -4.74
CA ALA A 281 9.92 -18.69 -3.88
C ALA A 281 10.57 -19.57 -2.81
N ALA A 282 10.21 -19.30 -1.56
CA ALA A 282 10.34 -20.18 -0.39
C ALA A 282 11.71 -20.30 0.28
N SER A 283 12.14 -19.27 1.03
CA SER A 283 13.27 -19.41 1.95
C SER A 283 12.93 -20.10 3.29
N SER A 284 11.66 -20.32 3.64
CA SER A 284 11.29 -21.04 4.88
C SER A 284 10.86 -22.51 4.67
N PHE A 285 10.34 -22.86 3.49
CA PHE A 285 9.98 -24.24 3.17
C PHE A 285 11.19 -25.07 2.70
N PHE A 286 12.08 -24.46 1.91
CA PHE A 286 13.26 -25.17 1.36
C PHE A 286 14.30 -25.52 2.42
N MET A 287 14.48 -24.68 3.45
CA MET A 287 15.42 -24.95 4.54
C MET A 287 14.97 -26.11 5.45
N ASN A 288 13.67 -26.32 5.62
CA ASN A 288 13.14 -27.45 6.40
C ASN A 288 13.25 -28.79 5.65
N THR A 289 13.16 -28.77 4.31
CA THR A 289 13.38 -29.96 3.48
C THR A 289 14.87 -30.31 3.34
N LEU A 290 15.77 -29.32 3.32
CA LEU A 290 17.21 -29.58 3.29
C LEU A 290 17.72 -30.16 4.62
N ASN A 291 17.23 -29.68 5.76
CA ASN A 291 17.65 -30.19 7.07
C ASN A 291 17.17 -31.62 7.32
N SER A 292 16.03 -32.03 6.74
CA SER A 292 15.54 -33.41 6.82
C SER A 292 16.34 -34.36 5.91
N ILE A 293 16.84 -33.89 4.76
CA ILE A 293 17.72 -34.67 3.88
C ILE A 293 19.14 -34.79 4.44
N ILE A 294 19.70 -33.72 5.01
CA ILE A 294 21.04 -33.73 5.64
C ILE A 294 21.05 -34.60 6.92
N GLY A 295 19.94 -34.67 7.65
CA GLY A 295 19.77 -35.60 8.77
C GLY A 295 19.72 -37.07 8.36
N TYR A 296 19.23 -37.37 7.15
CA TYR A 296 19.18 -38.73 6.62
C TYR A 296 20.55 -39.22 6.12
N LEU A 297 21.39 -38.31 5.60
CA LEU A 297 22.72 -38.61 5.06
C LEU A 297 23.85 -38.72 6.11
N ARG A 298 23.55 -38.56 7.41
CA ARG A 298 24.53 -38.66 8.52
C ARG A 298 24.45 -39.96 9.32
N ARG A 299 23.67 -40.95 8.88
CA ARG A 299 23.66 -42.28 9.53
C ARG A 299 24.85 -43.12 9.04
N PRO A 300 25.68 -43.69 9.92
CA PRO A 300 26.71 -44.64 9.50
C PRO A 300 26.05 -45.92 8.95
N LEU A 301 26.56 -46.42 7.82
CA LEU A 301 26.15 -47.69 7.24
C LEU A 301 26.72 -48.86 8.07
N PRO A 302 25.92 -49.90 8.39
CA PRO A 302 26.42 -51.11 9.05
C PRO A 302 27.21 -52.00 8.08
N HIS A 303 28.34 -52.52 8.56
CA HIS A 303 29.25 -53.45 7.90
C HIS A 303 28.60 -54.77 7.45
N SER A 304 28.98 -55.28 6.26
CA SER A 304 29.21 -56.72 5.96
C SER A 304 29.81 -56.84 4.54
N LYS A 305 31.09 -57.20 4.39
CA LYS A 305 31.72 -58.54 4.20
C LYS A 305 31.81 -58.99 2.72
N GLU A 306 33.07 -59.25 2.30
CA GLU A 306 33.61 -60.25 1.34
C GLU A 306 32.72 -60.66 0.14
N TYR A 307 33.12 -60.58 -1.13
CA TYR A 307 34.39 -60.90 -1.83
C TYR A 307 34.66 -59.90 -2.96
#